data_AF-A0A8T3SZK4-F1
#
_entry.id   AF-A0A8T3SZK4-F1
#
_cell.length_a   1.000
_cell.length_b   1.000
_cell.length_c   1.000
_cell.angle_alpha   90.00
_cell.angle_beta   90.00
_cell.angle_gamma   90.00
#
_symmetry.space_group_name_H-M   'P 1'
#
loop_
_entity.id
_entity.type
_entity.pdbx_description
1 polymer ?
#
loop_
_entity_poly.entity_id
_entity_poly.type
_entity_poly.pdbx_seq_one_letter_code
_entity_poly.pdbx_strand_id
1 'polypeptide(L)'
;MPEINAGDTAWVLMSAALVMLMTPGLALFYGGLVRRKNVLSTIMHSFFILGLVSVTWVLWGYTLAFGPDTGLGIIGGLDWLGLQGVTGEPSSVYATTVPHLAFMAFQMMFAIITPALITGAFAERKRFKAFVLFAVAWSTFVYAPIAHWVWSPDGWLFALGVLDFAGGTVVHLSS
;
A
#
# COMPACT_ATOMS: atom_id res chain seq x y z
N MET A 1 6.71 26.69 11.18
CA MET A 1 6.99 25.35 10.62
C MET A 1 5.75 24.52 10.88
N PRO A 2 5.33 23.62 9.97
CA PRO A 2 4.23 22.72 10.25
C PRO A 2 4.53 21.94 11.53
N GLU A 3 3.68 22.08 12.54
CA GLU A 3 3.85 21.45 13.84
C GLU A 3 3.00 20.17 13.87
N ILE A 4 3.54 19.10 14.47
CA ILE A 4 2.81 17.85 14.60
C ILE A 4 1.53 18.09 15.42
N ASN A 5 0.39 17.75 14.83
CA ASN A 5 -0.88 17.77 15.53
C ASN A 5 -1.18 16.38 16.08
N ALA A 6 -1.36 16.29 17.40
CA ALA A 6 -1.66 15.03 18.07
C ALA A 6 -3.01 14.43 17.65
N GLY A 7 -4.01 15.27 17.36
CA GLY A 7 -5.33 14.84 16.88
C GLY A 7 -5.26 14.25 15.47
N ASP A 8 -4.58 14.92 14.55
CA ASP A 8 -4.37 14.42 13.19
C ASP A 8 -3.57 13.10 13.22
N THR A 9 -2.53 13.04 14.06
CA THR A 9 -1.70 11.83 14.21
C THR A 9 -2.52 10.67 14.75
N ALA A 10 -3.31 10.89 15.80
CA ALA A 10 -4.20 9.87 16.35
C ALA A 10 -5.22 9.38 15.31
N TRP A 11 -5.77 10.31 14.52
CA TRP A 11 -6.72 9.99 13.47
C TRP A 11 -6.09 9.17 12.34
N VAL A 12 -4.89 9.53 11.88
CA VAL A 12 -4.18 8.79 10.83
C VAL A 12 -3.81 7.38 11.30
N LEU A 13 -3.34 7.23 12.53
CA LEU A 13 -3.02 5.91 13.09
C LEU A 13 -4.26 5.03 13.30
N MET A 14 -5.36 5.61 13.78
CA MET A 14 -6.65 4.92 13.86
C MET A 14 -7.14 4.51 12.46
N SER A 15 -7.05 5.42 11.49
CA SER A 15 -7.42 5.14 10.10
C SER A 15 -6.56 4.00 9.52
N ALA A 16 -5.26 3.97 9.80
CA ALA A 16 -4.39 2.87 9.40
C ALA A 16 -4.85 1.54 10.02
N ALA A 17 -5.21 1.52 11.30
CA ALA A 17 -5.73 0.32 11.94
C ALA A 17 -7.05 -0.17 11.31
N LEU A 18 -7.94 0.75 10.94
CA LEU A 18 -9.20 0.43 10.24
C LEU A 18 -8.95 -0.13 8.84
N VAL A 19 -8.01 0.44 8.07
CA VAL A 19 -7.65 -0.08 6.74
C VAL A 19 -6.96 -1.45 6.87
N MET A 20 -6.12 -1.65 7.89
CA MET A 20 -5.52 -2.95 8.17
C MET A 20 -6.60 -4.03 8.38
N LEU A 21 -7.66 -3.70 9.12
CA LEU A 21 -8.79 -4.60 9.38
C LEU A 21 -9.52 -5.06 8.11
N MET A 22 -9.42 -4.31 7.01
CA MET A 22 -9.97 -4.73 5.72
C MET A 22 -9.33 -6.02 5.20
N THR A 23 -8.06 -6.30 5.52
CA THR A 23 -7.38 -7.51 5.02
C THR A 23 -7.87 -8.79 5.72
N PRO A 24 -8.02 -8.84 7.06
CA PRO A 24 -8.78 -9.90 7.71
C PRO A 24 -10.25 -9.96 7.28
N GLY A 25 -10.90 -8.81 7.05
CA GLY A 25 -12.25 -8.75 6.49
C GLY A 25 -12.33 -9.44 5.13
N LEU A 26 -11.33 -9.22 4.27
CA LEU A 26 -11.19 -9.86 2.96
C LEU A 26 -10.96 -11.37 3.08
N ALA A 27 -10.20 -11.80 4.09
CA ALA A 27 -10.00 -13.22 4.40
C ALA A 27 -11.34 -13.92 4.69
N LEU A 28 -12.22 -13.27 5.46
CA LEU A 28 -13.56 -13.76 5.74
C LEU A 28 -14.45 -13.71 4.50
N PHE A 29 -14.38 -12.61 3.74
CA PHE A 29 -15.17 -12.42 2.52
C PHE A 29 -14.87 -13.49 1.47
N TYR A 30 -13.61 -13.64 1.06
CA TYR A 30 -13.22 -14.68 0.09
C TYR A 30 -13.30 -16.08 0.70
N GLY A 31 -13.03 -16.24 2.00
CA GLY A 31 -13.25 -17.49 2.71
C GLY A 31 -14.70 -17.99 2.61
N GLY A 32 -15.68 -17.09 2.60
CA GLY A 32 -17.10 -17.42 2.41
C GLY A 32 -17.50 -17.75 0.96
N LEU A 33 -16.71 -17.32 -0.02
CA LEU A 33 -16.98 -17.54 -1.46
C LEU A 33 -16.30 -18.79 -2.03
N VAL A 34 -15.29 -19.32 -1.35
CA VAL A 34 -14.55 -20.52 -1.78
C VAL A 34 -15.19 -21.81 -1.25
N ARG A 35 -14.82 -22.95 -1.84
CA ARG A 35 -15.25 -24.27 -1.35
C ARG A 35 -14.67 -24.52 0.05
N ARG A 36 -15.42 -25.22 0.90
CA ARG A 36 -15.03 -25.54 2.29
C ARG A 36 -13.59 -26.05 2.45
N LYS A 37 -13.11 -26.88 1.51
CA LYS A 37 -11.75 -27.45 1.51
C LYS A 37 -10.63 -26.40 1.34
N ASN A 38 -10.95 -25.22 0.80
CA ASN A 38 -9.99 -24.17 0.44
C ASN A 38 -10.07 -22.94 1.35
N VAL A 39 -11.02 -22.89 2.30
CA VAL A 39 -11.23 -21.76 3.22
C VAL A 39 -9.96 -21.46 4.01
N LEU A 40 -9.36 -22.48 4.62
CA LEU A 40 -8.14 -22.32 5.43
C LEU A 40 -6.99 -21.75 4.60
N SER A 41 -6.81 -22.26 3.38
CA SER A 41 -5.80 -21.76 2.45
C SER A 41 -6.04 -20.30 2.11
N THR A 42 -7.29 -19.92 1.80
CA THR A 42 -7.66 -18.55 1.44
C THR A 42 -7.38 -17.57 2.57
N ILE A 43 -7.76 -17.93 3.81
CA ILE A 43 -7.47 -17.12 5.00
C ILE A 43 -5.96 -16.97 5.21
N MET A 44 -5.20 -18.06 5.06
CA MET A 44 -3.74 -18.05 5.17
C MET A 44 -3.08 -17.09 4.16
N HIS A 45 -3.55 -17.03 2.92
CA HIS A 45 -3.02 -16.10 1.91
C HIS A 45 -3.23 -14.64 2.33
N SER A 46 -4.41 -14.29 2.84
CA SER A 46 -4.70 -12.93 3.31
C SER A 46 -3.84 -12.52 4.50
N PHE A 47 -3.62 -13.40 5.49
CA PHE A 47 -2.73 -13.08 6.60
C PHE A 47 -1.25 -13.06 6.20
N PHE A 48 -0.84 -13.91 5.26
CA PHE A 48 0.52 -13.89 4.76
C PHE A 48 0.84 -12.59 4.01
N ILE A 49 -0.12 -12.04 3.25
CA ILE A 49 0.10 -10.81 2.49
C ILE A 49 0.32 -9.59 3.40
N LEU A 50 -0.32 -9.55 4.58
CA LEU A 50 -0.06 -8.53 5.60
C LEU A 50 1.43 -8.48 5.94
N GLY A 51 2.04 -9.62 6.28
CA GLY A 51 3.46 -9.69 6.59
C GLY A 51 4.37 -9.45 5.38
N LEU A 52 4.09 -10.10 4.26
CA LEU A 52 4.91 -10.02 3.05
C LEU A 52 5.01 -8.59 2.54
N VAL A 53 3.85 -7.95 2.33
CA VAL A 53 3.82 -6.62 1.73
C VAL A 53 4.36 -5.57 2.70
N SER A 54 4.09 -5.69 4.01
CA SER A 54 4.69 -4.80 5.02
C SER A 54 6.22 -4.79 4.93
N VAL A 55 6.85 -5.96 4.80
CA VAL A 55 8.31 -6.05 4.67
C VAL A 55 8.77 -5.41 3.36
N THR A 56 8.18 -5.76 2.22
CA THR A 56 8.59 -5.17 0.94
C THR A 56 8.35 -3.66 0.86
N TRP A 57 7.30 -3.17 1.52
CA TRP A 57 6.96 -1.75 1.59
C TRP A 57 8.04 -0.96 2.32
N VAL A 58 8.44 -1.44 3.51
CA VAL A 58 9.52 -0.84 4.30
C VAL A 58 10.86 -0.89 3.56
N LEU A 59 11.18 -2.00 2.89
CA LEU A 59 12.47 -2.17 2.22
C LEU A 59 12.60 -1.30 0.96
N TRP A 60 11.60 -1.26 0.09
CA TRP A 60 11.67 -0.46 -1.14
C TRP A 60 10.33 0.08 -1.65
N GLY A 61 9.19 -0.52 -1.30
CA GLY A 61 7.90 -0.09 -1.86
C GLY A 61 7.56 1.37 -1.55
N TYR A 62 7.86 1.84 -0.33
CA TYR A 62 7.58 3.21 0.07
C TYR A 62 8.39 4.23 -0.73
N THR A 63 9.70 4.01 -0.92
CA THR A 63 10.55 4.93 -1.68
C THR A 63 10.16 5.00 -3.15
N LEU A 64 9.76 3.86 -3.75
CA LEU A 64 9.30 3.85 -5.14
C LEU A 64 7.96 4.55 -5.34
N ALA A 65 7.09 4.56 -4.33
CA ALA A 65 5.77 5.20 -4.40
C ALA A 65 5.82 6.69 -4.03
N PHE A 66 6.51 7.04 -2.94
CA PHE A 66 6.44 8.37 -2.31
C PHE A 66 7.79 9.08 -2.20
N GLY A 67 8.90 8.42 -2.55
CA GLY A 67 10.21 9.06 -2.60
C GLY A 67 10.29 10.14 -3.68
N PRO A 68 11.38 10.94 -3.67
CA PRO A 68 11.63 11.95 -4.71
C PRO A 68 11.53 11.35 -6.10
N ASP A 69 10.86 12.01 -7.04
CA ASP A 69 10.70 11.49 -8.40
C ASP A 69 12.03 11.35 -9.14
N THR A 70 12.09 10.37 -10.05
CA THR A 70 13.25 10.12 -10.93
C THR A 70 13.37 11.10 -12.11
N GLY A 71 12.46 12.07 -12.22
CA GLY A 71 12.42 13.15 -13.20
C GLY A 71 11.37 12.98 -14.31
N LEU A 72 10.63 11.88 -14.33
CA LEU A 72 9.60 11.58 -15.35
C LEU A 72 8.18 11.50 -14.78
N GLY A 73 8.00 11.62 -13.46
CA GLY A 73 6.73 11.44 -12.76
C GLY A 73 6.21 10.00 -12.77
N ILE A 74 7.07 9.02 -13.08
CA ILE A 74 6.70 7.61 -13.28
C ILE A 74 6.99 6.78 -12.02
N ILE A 75 8.08 7.07 -11.31
CA ILE A 75 8.48 6.29 -10.15
C ILE A 75 9.40 7.12 -9.27
N GLY A 76 9.27 6.93 -7.96
CA GLY A 76 10.19 7.46 -6.98
C GLY A 76 11.59 6.83 -7.06
N GLY A 77 12.57 7.57 -6.59
CA GLY A 77 13.96 7.15 -6.45
C GLY A 77 14.18 6.20 -5.27
N LEU A 78 15.44 5.95 -4.96
CA LEU A 78 15.87 5.05 -3.88
C LEU A 78 16.35 5.81 -2.63
N ASP A 79 16.09 7.12 -2.57
CA ASP A 79 16.54 8.00 -1.48
C ASP A 79 16.02 7.57 -0.10
N TRP A 80 14.83 6.94 -0.06
CA TRP A 80 14.21 6.44 1.15
C TRP A 80 14.22 4.91 1.23
N LEU A 81 15.15 4.24 0.55
CA LEU A 81 15.32 2.79 0.63
C LEU A 81 15.50 2.36 2.09
N GLY A 82 14.74 1.36 2.54
CA GLY A 82 14.77 0.91 3.94
C GLY A 82 14.32 1.99 4.93
N LEU A 83 13.48 2.93 4.49
CA LEU A 83 13.01 4.10 5.27
C LEU A 83 14.12 5.09 5.67
N GLN A 84 15.24 5.12 4.93
CA GLN A 84 16.27 6.13 5.14
C GLN A 84 15.69 7.55 5.01
N GLY A 85 15.91 8.40 6.01
CA GLY A 85 15.36 9.76 6.02
C GLY A 85 13.85 9.88 6.30
N VAL A 86 13.12 8.76 6.45
CA VAL A 86 11.71 8.74 6.86
C VAL A 86 11.66 8.62 8.38
N THR A 87 11.40 9.75 9.05
CA THR A 87 11.51 9.84 10.51
C THR A 87 10.19 10.22 11.18
N GLY A 88 10.23 10.48 12.49
CA GLY A 88 9.09 11.00 13.24
C GLY A 88 8.73 12.45 12.92
N GLU A 89 9.60 13.17 12.20
CA GLU A 89 9.32 14.53 11.73
C GLU A 89 8.28 14.53 10.59
N PRO A 90 7.46 15.57 10.43
CA PRO A 90 6.53 15.68 9.32
C PRO A 90 7.23 15.73 7.97
N SER A 91 6.58 15.15 6.95
CA SER A 91 6.98 15.36 5.56
C SER A 91 6.56 16.76 5.12
N SER A 92 7.43 17.49 4.44
CA SER A 92 7.08 18.78 3.83
C SER A 92 6.07 18.66 2.68
N VAL A 93 5.83 17.43 2.19
CA VAL A 93 5.05 17.17 0.98
C VAL A 93 3.74 16.44 1.29
N TYR A 94 3.81 15.27 1.93
CA TYR A 94 2.67 14.33 1.95
C TYR A 94 1.79 14.43 3.20
N ALA A 95 2.34 14.89 4.31
CA ALA A 95 1.68 14.81 5.61
C ALA A 95 2.31 15.83 6.56
N THR A 96 2.03 17.11 6.29
CA THR A 96 2.73 18.23 6.96
C THR A 96 2.37 18.38 8.44
N THR A 97 1.27 17.80 8.91
CA THR A 97 0.82 17.89 10.31
C THR A 97 0.97 16.59 11.11
N VAL A 98 1.50 15.51 10.50
CA VAL A 98 1.67 14.21 11.17
C VAL A 98 3.08 13.67 10.94
N PRO A 99 3.59 12.79 11.82
CA PRO A 99 4.87 12.13 11.60
C PRO A 99 4.93 11.44 10.23
N HIS A 100 6.03 11.59 9.51
CA HIS A 100 6.20 10.95 8.20
C HIS A 100 6.07 9.42 8.29
N LEU A 101 6.55 8.82 9.41
CA LEU A 101 6.32 7.41 9.71
C LEU A 101 4.85 7.02 9.86
N ALA A 102 3.99 7.90 10.38
CA ALA A 102 2.55 7.64 10.51
C ALA A 102 1.87 7.62 9.13
N PHE A 103 2.25 8.55 8.25
CA PHE A 103 1.80 8.53 6.85
C PHE A 103 2.29 7.28 6.10
N MET A 104 3.56 6.91 6.27
CA MET A 104 4.13 5.69 5.69
C MET A 104 3.35 4.44 6.13
N ALA A 105 3.04 4.34 7.43
CA ALA A 105 2.25 3.24 7.98
C ALA A 105 0.81 3.23 7.45
N PHE A 106 0.19 4.40 7.30
CA PHE A 106 -1.15 4.51 6.70
C PHE A 106 -1.16 4.03 5.25
N GLN A 107 -0.22 4.50 4.42
CA GLN A 107 -0.11 4.10 3.01
C GLN A 107 0.26 2.62 2.83
N MET A 108 1.01 2.05 3.77
CA MET A 108 1.31 0.61 3.79
C MET A 108 0.04 -0.24 3.79
N MET A 109 -1.02 0.20 4.47
CA MET A 109 -2.27 -0.57 4.55
C MET A 109 -2.99 -0.64 3.20
N PHE A 110 -2.90 0.40 2.38
CA PHE A 110 -3.39 0.41 0.99
C PHE A 110 -2.53 -0.51 0.11
N ALA A 111 -1.20 -0.48 0.31
CA ALA A 111 -0.29 -1.37 -0.40
C ALA A 111 -0.56 -2.84 -0.11
N ILE A 112 -0.94 -3.17 1.13
CA ILE A 112 -1.28 -4.54 1.56
C ILE A 112 -2.59 -5.02 0.94
N ILE A 113 -3.65 -4.22 1.03
CA ILE A 113 -4.99 -4.67 0.60
C ILE A 113 -5.09 -4.84 -0.92
N THR A 114 -4.37 -4.04 -1.70
CA THR A 114 -4.48 -4.02 -3.16
C THR A 114 -4.16 -5.36 -3.83
N PRO A 115 -2.95 -5.95 -3.68
CA PRO A 115 -2.68 -7.28 -4.23
C PRO A 115 -3.54 -8.37 -3.56
N ALA A 116 -4.05 -8.15 -2.34
CA ALA A 116 -4.92 -9.10 -1.68
C ALA A 116 -6.28 -9.23 -2.38
N LEU A 117 -6.83 -8.12 -2.89
CA LEU A 117 -8.08 -8.12 -3.67
C LEU A 117 -7.98 -9.00 -4.93
N ILE A 118 -6.85 -8.92 -5.64
CA ILE A 118 -6.59 -9.75 -6.84
C ILE A 118 -6.69 -11.24 -6.52
N THR A 119 -6.31 -11.62 -5.30
CA THR A 119 -6.16 -13.04 -4.95
C THR A 119 -7.50 -13.76 -4.84
N GLY A 120 -8.60 -13.01 -4.68
CA GLY A 120 -9.95 -13.54 -4.84
C GLY A 120 -10.25 -14.04 -6.25
N ALA A 121 -9.70 -13.41 -7.30
CA ALA A 121 -9.98 -13.76 -8.69
C ALA A 121 -9.41 -15.12 -9.11
N PHE A 122 -8.32 -15.56 -8.47
CA PHE A 122 -7.68 -16.86 -8.74
C PHE A 122 -7.56 -17.74 -7.50
N ALA A 123 -8.35 -17.45 -6.47
CA ALA A 123 -8.50 -18.31 -5.31
C ALA A 123 -8.74 -19.76 -5.78
N GLU A 124 -8.13 -20.72 -5.08
CA GLU A 124 -8.19 -22.16 -5.38
C GLU A 124 -7.38 -22.67 -6.59
N ARG A 125 -6.74 -21.81 -7.40
CA ARG A 125 -6.09 -22.23 -8.68
C ARG A 125 -4.58 -22.03 -8.76
N LYS A 126 -3.93 -21.58 -7.69
CA LYS A 126 -2.50 -21.22 -7.69
C LYS A 126 -1.71 -21.89 -6.58
N ARG A 127 -0.42 -22.15 -6.86
CA ARG A 127 0.55 -22.61 -5.86
C ARG A 127 0.99 -21.43 -5.00
N PHE A 128 1.17 -21.65 -3.70
CA PHE A 128 1.59 -20.61 -2.75
C PHE A 128 2.85 -19.86 -3.19
N LYS A 129 3.88 -20.56 -3.68
CA LYS A 129 5.12 -19.92 -4.19
C LYS A 129 4.84 -18.94 -5.35
N ALA A 130 3.92 -19.28 -6.24
CA ALA A 130 3.54 -18.41 -7.35
C ALA A 130 2.78 -17.17 -6.85
N PHE A 131 1.93 -17.34 -5.83
CA PHE A 131 1.26 -16.23 -5.15
C PHE A 131 2.27 -15.27 -4.49
N VAL A 132 3.29 -15.77 -3.78
CA VAL A 132 4.30 -14.92 -3.13
C VAL A 132 5.06 -14.10 -4.16
N LEU A 133 5.55 -14.75 -5.23
CA LEU A 133 6.28 -14.06 -6.30
C LEU A 133 5.39 -13.02 -6.99
N PHE A 134 4.13 -13.37 -7.24
CA PHE A 134 3.16 -12.45 -7.83
C PHE A 134 2.94 -11.23 -6.93
N ALA A 135 2.67 -11.42 -5.64
CA ALA A 135 2.42 -10.31 -4.72
C ALA A 135 3.61 -9.35 -4.64
N VAL A 136 4.84 -9.87 -4.53
CA VAL A 136 6.04 -9.03 -4.51
C VAL A 136 6.21 -8.26 -5.84
N ALA A 137 6.09 -8.95 -6.97
CA ALA A 137 6.24 -8.33 -8.28
C ALA A 137 5.15 -7.28 -8.54
N TRP A 138 3.91 -7.58 -8.18
CA TRP A 138 2.78 -6.67 -8.36
C TRP A 138 2.90 -5.43 -7.47
N SER A 139 3.20 -5.61 -6.18
CA SER A 139 3.42 -4.49 -5.26
C SER A 139 4.57 -3.59 -5.71
N THR A 140 5.62 -4.16 -6.31
CA THR A 140 6.83 -3.41 -6.70
C THR A 140 6.69 -2.73 -8.06
N PHE A 141 6.21 -3.44 -9.08
CA PHE A 141 6.24 -2.97 -10.47
C PHE A 141 4.90 -2.40 -10.96
N VAL A 142 3.82 -2.58 -10.20
CA VAL A 142 2.50 -2.08 -10.59
C VAL A 142 1.95 -1.14 -9.54
N TYR A 143 1.77 -1.60 -8.30
CA TYR A 143 1.20 -0.76 -7.25
C TYR A 143 2.06 0.48 -6.96
N ALA A 144 3.36 0.32 -6.69
CA ALA A 144 4.21 1.46 -6.35
C ALA A 144 4.30 2.52 -7.46
N PRO A 145 4.49 2.16 -8.76
CA PRO A 145 4.39 3.14 -9.85
C PRO A 145 3.02 3.81 -9.94
N ILE A 146 1.91 3.06 -9.88
CA ILE A 146 0.57 3.67 -9.96
C ILE A 146 0.33 4.63 -8.78
N ALA A 147 0.74 4.24 -7.57
CA ALA A 147 0.69 5.12 -6.40
C ALA A 147 1.51 6.39 -6.62
N HIS A 148 2.70 6.27 -7.21
CA HIS A 148 3.53 7.43 -7.56
C HIS A 148 2.83 8.34 -8.57
N TRP A 149 2.26 7.78 -9.65
CA TRP A 149 1.61 8.57 -10.70
C TRP A 149 0.48 9.44 -10.16
N VAL A 150 -0.30 8.89 -9.23
CA VAL A 150 -1.57 9.46 -8.77
C VAL A 150 -1.43 10.26 -7.48
N TRP A 151 -0.62 9.78 -6.53
CA TRP A 151 -0.53 10.35 -5.18
C TRP A 151 0.77 11.10 -4.91
N SER A 152 1.80 10.97 -5.75
CA SER A 152 2.96 11.87 -5.69
C SER A 152 2.60 13.21 -6.31
N PRO A 153 2.94 14.35 -5.67
CA PRO A 153 2.84 15.66 -6.31
C PRO A 153 3.65 15.79 -7.60
N ASP A 154 4.71 14.99 -7.74
CA ASP A 154 5.55 14.91 -8.93
C ASP A 154 5.04 13.87 -9.95
N GLY A 155 3.99 13.11 -9.59
CA GLY A 155 3.39 12.08 -10.42
C GLY A 155 2.70 12.65 -11.66
N TRP A 156 2.84 11.96 -12.80
CA TRP A 156 2.31 12.49 -14.06
C TRP A 156 0.78 12.57 -14.10
N LEU A 157 0.05 11.65 -13.45
CA LEU A 157 -1.43 11.73 -13.34
C LEU A 157 -1.86 12.83 -12.37
N PHE A 158 -1.12 13.03 -11.29
CA PHE A 158 -1.32 14.16 -10.38
C PHE A 158 -1.16 15.49 -11.12
N ALA A 159 -0.10 15.64 -11.93
CA ALA A 159 0.15 16.82 -12.74
C ALA A 159 -0.94 17.08 -13.80
N LEU A 160 -1.59 16.02 -14.30
CA LEU A 160 -2.75 16.13 -15.20
C LEU A 160 -4.06 16.49 -14.48
N GLY A 161 -4.07 16.57 -13.14
CA GLY A 161 -5.23 16.93 -12.34
C GLY A 161 -6.21 15.77 -12.09
N VAL A 162 -5.75 14.52 -12.12
CA VAL A 162 -6.58 13.37 -11.76
C VAL A 162 -6.98 13.45 -10.30
N LEU A 163 -8.28 13.33 -10.05
CA LEU A 163 -8.86 13.35 -8.71
C LEU A 163 -9.09 11.93 -8.22
N ASP A 164 -8.16 11.42 -7.41
CA ASP A 164 -8.27 10.13 -6.74
C ASP A 164 -7.96 10.26 -5.25
N PHE A 165 -9.00 10.50 -4.46
CA PHE A 165 -8.88 10.81 -3.04
C PHE A 165 -8.41 9.62 -2.19
N ALA A 166 -8.87 8.41 -2.50
CA ALA A 166 -8.70 7.25 -1.62
C ALA A 166 -8.39 5.93 -2.37
N GLY A 167 -7.99 6.01 -3.64
CA GLY A 167 -7.46 4.86 -4.38
C GLY A 167 -8.50 4.17 -5.26
N GLY A 168 -9.43 4.93 -5.84
CA GLY A 168 -10.28 4.42 -6.91
C GLY A 168 -9.46 3.86 -8.07
N THR A 169 -8.37 4.55 -8.43
CA THR A 169 -7.40 4.11 -9.44
C THR A 169 -6.34 3.23 -8.82
N VAL A 170 -5.70 3.69 -7.74
CA VAL A 170 -4.52 3.05 -7.17
C VAL A 170 -4.82 1.67 -6.58
N VAL A 171 -5.98 1.51 -5.94
CA VAL A 171 -6.39 0.25 -5.31
C VAL A 171 -7.36 -0.51 -6.21
N HIS A 172 -8.52 0.07 -6.50
CA HIS A 172 -9.64 -0.69 -7.05
C HIS A 172 -9.53 -0.98 -8.55
N LEU A 173 -9.11 0.00 -9.35
CA LEU A 173 -8.92 -0.19 -10.79
C LEU A 173 -7.70 -1.07 -11.09
N SER A 174 -6.69 -1.04 -10.23
CA SER A 174 -5.46 -1.82 -10.40
C SER A 174 -5.58 -3.27 -9.92
N SER A 175 -6.58 -3.62 -9.10
CA SER A 175 -6.75 -4.96 -8.51
C SER A 175 -7.82 -5.81 -9.18
#